data_AF-A0AAD9G4L9-F1
#
_entry.id   AF-A0AAD9G4L9-F1
#
_cell.length_a   1.000
_cell.length_b   1.000
_cell.length_c   1.000
_cell.angle_alpha   90.00
_cell.angle_beta   90.00
_cell.angle_gamma   90.00
#
_symmetry.space_group_name_H-M   'P 1'
#
loop_
_entity.id
_entity.type
_entity.pdbx_description
1 polymer ?
#
loop_
_entity_poly.entity_id
_entity_poly.type
_entity_poly.pdbx_seq_one_letter_code
_entity_poly.pdbx_strand_id
1 'polypeptide(L)'
;MSELQGRVFARQAAFNALAEDLREQTAAAQTLLAEKKAEIFTVHHSALAKVPQSVRGKELVDFLEKWLTPEEETKTEEAPAAAESEKKEEEAATEEKDATKTEEEAPKSEEAPKAEEEAPKTEEEAPKAEEEAPKAEEEAPKEEAAKEEAPKSNKKEDKKKKVEEPSLYRLRAKEVAEALVLAGFITSYKDRVKNYLAEAPKEYITDNELFVPLPEAITESKDTTVWNVIDGAIYASQLKRKAGVFSAFTQGKDVYVVANEKTNKIYFFESDVARAVVAEYAAADGFVQFDNAHFQFGVKLVYGDKFELLNLVTKEAQEAFLNILLNVGVQYREVYNLAAEEAKSFYELKDFDMDKKEVNMEDYKGKVVLVVNVSSKCGLTPTNYPELQQLHEKYQEEGLVVLGFPCNQFAGQEPGTHEEIIEFVKQYNVTFPLLEKHDVNGSNARPVFTYLKAKLPGTFGNYIKWNFTKFLVDRNGQPFKRYAPKDLPLSFEEDIKELLAKAPEPEKTEEEAKEEEVASAKSDEEATTEKKEETAKEEAKTEVKKEETAATTENVATKEEAATTEDAAVAVTAP
;
A
#
# COMPACT_ATOMS: atom_id res chain seq x y z
N MET A 1 -3.25 -6.56 8.80
CA MET A 1 -2.60 -7.27 7.68
C MET A 1 -2.12 -6.21 6.70
N SER A 2 -0.92 -6.34 6.16
CA SER A 2 -0.42 -5.45 5.10
C SER A 2 -1.32 -5.58 3.87
N GLU A 3 -1.85 -4.47 3.37
CA GLU A 3 -2.67 -4.43 2.16
C GLU A 3 -1.74 -4.10 0.99
N LEU A 4 -1.12 -5.13 0.40
CA LEU A 4 -0.25 -5.01 -0.76
C LEU A 4 -0.99 -5.52 -2.00
N GLN A 5 -1.45 -4.58 -2.82
CA GLN A 5 -2.24 -4.83 -4.00
C GLN A 5 -1.60 -4.24 -5.25
N GLY A 6 -2.01 -4.71 -6.43
CA GLY A 6 -1.53 -4.25 -7.71
C GLY A 6 -0.65 -5.27 -8.43
N ARG A 7 -0.52 -5.10 -9.75
CA ARG A 7 0.18 -6.03 -10.65
C ARG A 7 1.66 -6.18 -10.30
N VAL A 8 2.31 -5.16 -9.75
CA VAL A 8 3.71 -5.25 -9.32
C VAL A 8 3.94 -6.34 -8.28
N PHE A 9 3.09 -6.42 -7.25
CA PHE A 9 3.21 -7.44 -6.20
C PHE A 9 2.82 -8.82 -6.71
N ALA A 10 1.82 -8.93 -7.58
CA ALA A 10 1.45 -10.19 -8.22
C ALA A 10 2.61 -10.73 -9.08
N ARG A 11 3.26 -9.86 -9.86
CA ARG A 11 4.43 -10.21 -10.69
C ARG A 11 5.63 -10.60 -9.83
N GLN A 12 5.93 -9.84 -8.78
CA GLN A 12 7.02 -10.18 -7.85
C GLN A 12 6.80 -11.54 -7.17
N ALA A 13 5.56 -11.83 -6.74
CA ALA A 13 5.23 -13.11 -6.15
C ALA A 13 5.40 -14.26 -7.16
N ALA A 14 4.96 -14.07 -8.41
CA ALA A 14 5.16 -15.03 -9.48
C ALA A 14 6.65 -15.26 -9.79
N PHE A 15 7.46 -14.19 -9.85
CA PHE A 15 8.91 -14.30 -10.03
C PHE A 15 9.56 -15.11 -8.91
N ASN A 16 9.21 -14.83 -7.65
CA ASN A 16 9.76 -15.51 -6.49
C ASN A 16 9.39 -17.01 -6.44
N ALA A 17 8.31 -17.41 -7.11
CA ALA A 17 7.87 -18.80 -7.22
C ALA A 17 8.55 -19.57 -8.37
N LEU A 18 9.32 -18.91 -9.24
CA LEU A 18 10.06 -19.56 -10.31
C LEU A 18 11.18 -20.46 -9.76
N ALA A 19 11.52 -21.49 -10.55
CA ALA A 19 12.64 -22.37 -10.26
C ALA A 19 13.95 -21.57 -10.09
N GLU A 20 14.81 -22.00 -9.17
CA GLU A 20 16.02 -21.28 -8.78
C GLU A 20 16.97 -21.07 -9.97
N ASP A 21 17.16 -22.09 -10.80
CA ASP A 21 17.97 -22.02 -12.01
C ASP A 21 17.45 -20.97 -13.01
N LEU A 22 16.13 -20.81 -13.13
CA LEU A 22 15.54 -19.79 -13.99
C LEU A 22 15.74 -18.39 -13.39
N ARG A 23 15.63 -18.24 -12.06
CA ARG A 23 15.90 -16.96 -11.39
C ARG A 23 17.36 -16.55 -11.53
N GLU A 24 18.31 -17.48 -11.38
CA GLU A 24 19.74 -17.24 -11.58
C GLU A 24 20.06 -16.86 -13.04
N GLN A 25 19.52 -17.60 -14.01
CA GLN A 25 19.67 -17.26 -15.43
C GLN A 25 19.04 -15.91 -15.77
N THR A 26 17.92 -15.55 -15.12
CA THR A 26 17.30 -14.23 -15.28
C THR A 26 18.23 -13.14 -14.78
N ALA A 27 18.87 -13.30 -13.61
CA ALA A 27 19.85 -12.33 -13.11
C ALA A 27 21.07 -12.19 -14.03
N ALA A 28 21.55 -13.31 -14.60
CA ALA A 28 22.62 -13.28 -15.61
C ALA A 28 22.18 -12.53 -16.88
N ALA A 29 20.94 -12.76 -17.35
CA ALA A 29 20.37 -12.03 -18.48
C ALA A 29 20.24 -10.53 -18.20
N GLN A 30 19.81 -10.12 -17.00
CA GLN A 30 19.75 -8.72 -16.59
C GLN A 30 21.12 -8.03 -16.72
N THR A 31 22.17 -8.71 -16.26
CA THR A 31 23.56 -8.22 -16.36
C THR A 31 23.98 -8.08 -17.82
N LEU A 32 23.78 -9.12 -18.62
CA LEU A 32 24.08 -9.12 -20.05
C LEU A 32 23.37 -7.98 -20.80
N LEU A 33 22.09 -7.78 -20.52
CA LEU A 33 21.26 -6.75 -21.17
C LEU A 33 21.70 -5.33 -20.79
N ALA A 34 22.16 -5.13 -19.55
CA ALA A 34 22.72 -3.85 -19.12
C ALA A 34 24.06 -3.56 -19.81
N GLU A 35 24.94 -4.55 -19.93
CA GLU A 35 26.24 -4.43 -20.61
C GLU A 35 26.09 -4.21 -22.11
N LYS A 36 25.19 -4.97 -22.76
CA LYS A 36 24.95 -4.94 -24.21
C LYS A 36 23.77 -4.06 -24.61
N LYS A 37 23.43 -3.06 -23.79
CA LYS A 37 22.23 -2.22 -23.99
C LYS A 37 22.16 -1.57 -25.38
N ALA A 38 23.30 -1.19 -25.96
CA ALA A 38 23.36 -0.57 -27.29
C ALA A 38 23.11 -1.54 -28.46
N GLU A 39 23.31 -2.85 -28.24
CA GLU A 39 23.04 -3.88 -29.25
C GLU A 39 21.55 -4.26 -29.30
N ILE A 40 20.85 -4.15 -28.16
CA ILE A 40 19.49 -4.67 -28.02
C ILE A 40 18.41 -3.59 -27.91
N PHE A 41 18.67 -2.50 -27.20
CA PHE A 41 17.65 -1.47 -27.00
C PHE A 41 17.80 -0.35 -28.03
N THR A 42 16.71 -0.05 -28.72
CA THR A 42 16.64 1.04 -29.69
C THR A 42 16.27 2.34 -28.99
N VAL A 43 17.04 3.41 -29.22
CA VAL A 43 16.74 4.76 -28.74
C VAL A 43 15.77 5.45 -29.70
N HIS A 44 14.60 5.86 -29.20
CA HIS A 44 13.63 6.62 -29.99
C HIS A 44 13.72 8.12 -29.66
N HIS A 45 14.19 8.94 -30.62
CA HIS A 45 14.16 10.40 -30.50
C HIS A 45 12.78 10.91 -30.94
N SER A 46 11.92 11.32 -30.00
CA SER A 46 10.69 12.04 -30.33
C SER A 46 10.51 13.27 -29.42
N ALA A 47 9.96 14.35 -29.99
CA ALA A 47 9.68 15.59 -29.28
C ALA A 47 8.42 15.53 -28.39
N LEU A 48 7.62 14.46 -28.46
CA LEU A 48 6.27 14.39 -27.87
C LEU A 48 6.02 13.18 -26.95
N ALA A 49 6.95 12.23 -26.85
CA ALA A 49 6.91 11.15 -25.86
C ALA A 49 8.32 10.69 -25.51
N LYS A 50 8.73 10.84 -24.24
CA LYS A 50 9.94 10.20 -23.70
C LYS A 50 9.70 8.69 -23.67
N VAL A 51 10.24 7.97 -24.64
CA VAL A 51 10.55 6.55 -24.49
C VAL A 51 12.07 6.43 -24.57
N PRO A 52 12.78 6.54 -23.44
CA PRO A 52 14.19 6.25 -23.41
C PRO A 52 14.33 4.73 -23.51
N GLN A 53 14.70 4.25 -24.70
CA GLN A 53 15.05 2.85 -25.00
C GLN A 53 13.92 1.82 -24.97
N SER A 54 13.90 0.89 -25.95
CA SER A 54 12.94 -0.22 -26.01
C SER A 54 13.41 -1.36 -26.92
N VAL A 55 12.79 -2.53 -26.79
CA VAL A 55 13.06 -3.74 -27.60
C VAL A 55 11.74 -4.44 -27.94
N ARG A 56 11.63 -5.07 -29.12
CA ARG A 56 10.47 -5.93 -29.43
C ARG A 56 10.64 -7.31 -28.80
N GLY A 57 9.54 -7.96 -28.41
CA GLY A 57 9.58 -9.29 -27.81
C GLY A 57 10.34 -10.32 -28.65
N LYS A 58 10.15 -10.32 -29.98
CA LYS A 58 10.89 -11.20 -30.89
C LYS A 58 12.40 -10.97 -30.83
N GLU A 59 12.82 -9.70 -30.89
CA GLU A 59 14.24 -9.31 -30.88
C GLU A 59 14.91 -9.68 -29.55
N LEU A 60 14.19 -9.52 -28.44
CA LEU A 60 14.65 -9.93 -27.13
C LEU A 60 14.85 -11.45 -27.04
N VAL A 61 13.86 -12.23 -27.51
CA VAL A 61 13.94 -13.70 -27.48
C VAL A 61 15.05 -14.20 -28.40
N ASP A 62 15.18 -13.65 -29.62
CA ASP A 62 16.25 -14.03 -30.55
C ASP A 62 17.65 -13.74 -29.96
N PHE A 63 17.80 -12.61 -29.26
CA PHE A 63 19.06 -12.26 -28.59
C PHE A 63 19.40 -13.22 -27.44
N LEU A 64 18.41 -13.56 -26.61
CA LEU A 64 18.57 -14.49 -25.49
C LEU A 64 18.80 -15.93 -25.98
N GLU A 65 18.13 -16.35 -27.05
CA GLU A 65 18.36 -17.66 -27.69
C GLU A 65 19.82 -17.77 -28.12
N LYS A 66 20.34 -16.77 -28.85
CA LYS A 66 21.73 -16.74 -29.28
C LYS A 66 22.72 -16.80 -28.10
N TRP A 67 22.39 -16.16 -26.98
CA TRP A 67 23.22 -16.19 -25.77
C TRP A 67 23.21 -17.55 -25.07
N LEU A 68 22.07 -18.25 -25.11
CA LEU A 68 21.91 -19.56 -24.48
C LEU A 68 22.47 -20.71 -25.32
N THR A 69 22.56 -20.55 -26.64
CA THR A 69 23.10 -21.58 -27.54
C THR A 69 24.62 -21.72 -27.39
N PRO A 70 25.15 -22.93 -27.11
CA PRO A 70 26.59 -23.20 -27.03
C PRO A 70 27.34 -22.91 -28.34
N GLU A 71 28.61 -22.50 -28.24
CA GLU A 71 29.47 -22.18 -29.40
C GLU A 71 29.74 -23.39 -30.35
N GLU A 72 29.58 -24.63 -29.87
CA GLU A 72 29.78 -25.83 -30.69
C GLU A 72 28.59 -26.10 -31.63
N GLU A 73 27.36 -25.76 -31.21
CA GLU A 73 26.15 -25.97 -32.00
C GLU A 73 25.96 -24.88 -33.06
N THR A 74 26.39 -23.64 -32.77
CA THR A 74 26.40 -22.54 -33.74
C THR A 74 27.33 -22.80 -34.94
N LYS A 75 28.44 -23.51 -34.75
CA LYS A 75 29.34 -23.94 -35.85
C LYS A 75 28.77 -25.07 -36.72
N THR A 76 27.85 -25.87 -36.19
CA THR A 76 27.28 -27.00 -36.91
C THR A 76 26.20 -26.55 -37.90
N GLU A 77 25.56 -25.40 -37.65
CA GLU A 77 24.52 -24.82 -38.50
C GLU A 77 25.09 -23.93 -39.64
N GLU A 78 26.26 -23.30 -39.45
CA GLU A 78 26.96 -22.54 -40.50
C GLU A 78 27.73 -23.42 -41.51
N ALA A 79 27.83 -24.73 -41.27
CA ALA A 79 28.66 -25.65 -42.04
C ALA A 79 28.11 -26.20 -43.39
N PRO A 80 26.88 -25.96 -43.90
CA PRO A 80 26.50 -26.51 -45.20
C PRO A 80 26.94 -25.64 -46.39
N ALA A 81 27.51 -24.45 -46.19
CA ALA A 81 27.88 -23.56 -47.30
C ALA A 81 29.30 -23.78 -47.88
N ALA A 82 30.16 -24.58 -47.24
CA ALA A 82 31.55 -24.75 -47.67
C ALA A 82 31.86 -26.11 -48.33
N ALA A 83 30.94 -27.07 -48.33
CA ALA A 83 31.16 -28.42 -48.89
C ALA A 83 30.72 -28.59 -50.36
N GLU A 84 30.18 -27.55 -51.02
CA GLU A 84 29.67 -27.63 -52.39
C GLU A 84 30.62 -27.07 -53.48
N SER A 85 31.87 -26.72 -53.13
CA SER A 85 32.85 -26.19 -54.10
C SER A 85 34.03 -27.12 -54.42
N GLU A 86 34.12 -28.30 -53.81
CA GLU A 86 35.15 -29.31 -54.11
C GLU A 86 34.54 -30.67 -54.48
N LYS A 87 33.71 -30.71 -55.52
CA LYS A 87 33.41 -31.95 -56.26
C LYS A 87 32.80 -31.65 -57.62
N LYS A 88 33.55 -30.93 -58.44
CA LYS A 88 33.21 -30.69 -59.85
C LYS A 88 34.45 -30.85 -60.72
N GLU A 89 35.18 -31.93 -60.51
CA GLU A 89 36.31 -32.31 -61.36
C GLU A 89 36.64 -33.80 -61.23
N GLU A 90 35.63 -34.68 -61.27
CA GLU A 90 35.83 -36.08 -61.64
C GLU A 90 34.47 -36.68 -62.03
N GLU A 91 34.48 -37.67 -62.93
CA GLU A 91 33.31 -38.30 -63.55
C GLU A 91 32.72 -37.59 -64.78
N ALA A 92 33.59 -37.34 -65.76
CA ALA A 92 33.26 -37.71 -67.12
C ALA A 92 33.85 -39.11 -67.39
N ALA A 93 33.01 -40.16 -67.40
CA ALA A 93 33.16 -41.32 -68.28
C ALA A 93 32.11 -42.40 -68.00
N THR A 94 31.63 -42.97 -69.11
CA THR A 94 31.05 -44.31 -69.34
C THR A 94 29.54 -44.42 -69.62
N GLU A 95 29.34 -44.98 -70.81
CA GLU A 95 28.16 -45.19 -71.63
C GLU A 95 27.42 -46.51 -71.35
N GLU A 96 26.16 -46.55 -71.85
CA GLU A 96 25.44 -47.71 -72.44
C GLU A 96 25.12 -48.93 -71.50
N LYS A 97 23.91 -49.53 -71.46
CA LYS A 97 22.97 -49.92 -72.52
C LYS A 97 21.80 -50.76 -71.93
N ASP A 98 20.69 -50.80 -72.70
CA ASP A 98 19.60 -51.81 -72.80
C ASP A 98 18.68 -52.10 -71.59
N ALA A 99 17.39 -52.44 -71.73
CA ALA A 99 16.35 -52.29 -72.77
C ALA A 99 15.02 -52.89 -72.26
N THR A 100 13.89 -52.38 -72.79
CA THR A 100 12.58 -53.05 -73.01
C THR A 100 11.71 -53.43 -71.77
N LYS A 101 10.36 -53.35 -71.77
CA LYS A 101 9.32 -53.21 -72.82
C LYS A 101 7.95 -52.89 -72.16
N THR A 102 7.10 -52.10 -72.86
CA THR A 102 5.61 -52.20 -73.10
C THR A 102 4.62 -52.53 -71.96
N GLU A 103 3.36 -52.10 -71.94
CA GLU A 103 2.38 -51.74 -72.99
C GLU A 103 1.12 -51.09 -72.37
N GLU A 104 0.46 -50.22 -73.16
CA GLU A 104 -1.02 -50.07 -73.33
C GLU A 104 -1.95 -49.69 -72.16
N GLU A 105 -3.04 -48.92 -72.32
CA GLU A 105 -3.72 -48.33 -73.47
C GLU A 105 -4.64 -47.16 -73.01
N ALA A 106 -5.00 -46.29 -73.95
CA ALA A 106 -5.90 -45.13 -73.82
C ALA A 106 -7.38 -45.58 -74.10
N PRO A 107 -8.36 -44.77 -74.59
CA PRO A 107 -8.44 -43.31 -74.82
C PRO A 107 -9.84 -42.64 -74.61
N LYS A 108 -9.87 -41.30 -74.86
CA LYS A 108 -10.85 -40.48 -75.64
C LYS A 108 -12.31 -40.34 -75.16
N SER A 109 -13.10 -39.31 -75.50
CA SER A 109 -12.96 -37.92 -76.03
C SER A 109 -14.38 -37.40 -76.29
N GLU A 110 -14.57 -36.07 -76.28
CA GLU A 110 -15.60 -35.29 -77.00
C GLU A 110 -17.09 -35.56 -76.59
N GLU A 111 -18.04 -34.64 -76.64
CA GLU A 111 -18.26 -33.46 -77.50
C GLU A 111 -19.29 -32.52 -76.82
N ALA A 112 -19.42 -31.30 -77.35
CA ALA A 112 -20.24 -30.17 -76.89
C ALA A 112 -21.69 -30.22 -77.50
N PRO A 113 -22.43 -29.09 -77.68
CA PRO A 113 -22.97 -28.06 -76.76
C PRO A 113 -24.49 -27.78 -77.00
N LYS A 114 -24.95 -26.60 -76.52
CA LYS A 114 -26.17 -25.81 -76.86
C LYS A 114 -27.45 -26.10 -76.06
N ALA A 115 -28.35 -25.14 -75.82
CA ALA A 115 -28.42 -23.68 -75.83
C ALA A 115 -29.90 -23.34 -75.51
N GLU A 116 -30.15 -22.11 -75.00
CA GLU A 116 -31.41 -21.33 -75.20
C GLU A 116 -32.69 -21.89 -74.51
N GLU A 117 -33.68 -21.11 -74.05
CA GLU A 117 -34.06 -19.71 -74.25
C GLU A 117 -35.17 -19.32 -73.23
N GLU A 118 -35.36 -17.99 -73.10
CA GLU A 118 -36.59 -17.24 -72.76
C GLU A 118 -37.36 -17.48 -71.43
N ALA A 119 -37.48 -16.52 -70.50
CA ALA A 119 -38.21 -15.23 -70.53
C ALA A 119 -39.77 -15.40 -70.49
N PRO A 120 -40.58 -14.40 -70.07
CA PRO A 120 -40.39 -13.26 -69.15
C PRO A 120 -41.66 -12.92 -68.29
N LYS A 121 -41.66 -11.69 -67.72
CA LYS A 121 -42.79 -10.74 -67.55
C LYS A 121 -43.64 -10.80 -66.26
N THR A 122 -43.49 -9.79 -65.37
CA THR A 122 -44.38 -8.58 -65.13
C THR A 122 -45.58 -8.93 -64.24
N GLU A 123 -46.13 -8.14 -63.31
CA GLU A 123 -46.35 -6.70 -63.06
C GLU A 123 -46.70 -6.58 -61.54
N GLU A 124 -46.35 -5.50 -60.82
CA GLU A 124 -47.27 -4.42 -60.33
C GLU A 124 -48.41 -4.93 -59.40
N GLU A 125 -48.65 -4.48 -58.16
CA GLU A 125 -48.96 -3.14 -57.63
C GLU A 125 -48.98 -3.19 -56.07
N ALA A 126 -48.72 -2.05 -55.42
CA ALA A 126 -49.15 -1.76 -54.02
C ALA A 126 -50.57 -1.12 -54.06
N PRO A 127 -51.27 -0.66 -52.98
CA PRO A 127 -50.89 -0.48 -51.56
C PRO A 127 -52.03 -0.77 -50.52
N LYS A 128 -51.74 -0.68 -49.20
CA LYS A 128 -52.40 0.17 -48.16
C LYS A 128 -52.21 -0.34 -46.73
N ALA A 129 -52.26 0.63 -45.82
CA ALA A 129 -51.92 0.65 -44.40
C ALA A 129 -52.89 -0.09 -43.46
N GLU A 130 -52.39 -0.47 -42.26
CA GLU A 130 -52.97 -0.08 -40.96
C GLU A 130 -52.00 -0.43 -39.80
N GLU A 131 -52.24 0.24 -38.68
CA GLU A 131 -51.41 0.53 -37.51
C GLU A 131 -51.65 -0.46 -36.35
N GLU A 132 -50.62 -0.85 -35.59
CA GLU A 132 -50.61 -0.89 -34.10
C GLU A 132 -49.31 -1.54 -33.53
N ALA A 133 -48.93 -1.09 -32.32
CA ALA A 133 -47.65 -1.25 -31.64
C ALA A 133 -47.55 -2.52 -30.72
N PRO A 134 -46.70 -2.55 -29.67
CA PRO A 134 -45.29 -2.91 -29.65
C PRO A 134 -45.00 -4.24 -28.90
N LYS A 135 -43.80 -4.82 -29.08
CA LYS A 135 -43.35 -6.00 -28.31
C LYS A 135 -42.10 -5.70 -27.48
N ALA A 136 -42.23 -5.94 -26.17
CA ALA A 136 -41.15 -6.38 -25.30
C ALA A 136 -40.93 -7.89 -25.49
N GLU A 137 -39.71 -8.39 -25.26
CA GLU A 137 -39.46 -9.54 -24.38
C GLU A 137 -37.98 -9.92 -24.32
N GLU A 138 -37.62 -10.28 -23.10
CA GLU A 138 -36.44 -10.96 -22.58
C GLU A 138 -36.52 -12.46 -22.91
N GLU A 139 -35.41 -13.15 -23.18
CA GLU A 139 -35.18 -14.54 -22.73
C GLU A 139 -33.74 -15.04 -22.98
N ALA A 140 -33.30 -15.90 -22.07
CA ALA A 140 -32.06 -16.70 -22.09
C ALA A 140 -32.43 -18.20 -22.24
N PRO A 141 -31.54 -19.19 -22.06
CA PRO A 141 -30.38 -19.59 -22.88
C PRO A 141 -30.35 -21.12 -23.21
N LYS A 142 -29.23 -21.59 -23.82
CA LYS A 142 -28.67 -22.98 -23.90
C LYS A 142 -29.29 -23.98 -24.92
N GLU A 143 -28.61 -24.98 -25.52
CA GLU A 143 -27.23 -25.50 -25.62
C GLU A 143 -27.28 -26.73 -26.58
N GLU A 144 -26.17 -27.03 -27.31
CA GLU A 144 -25.80 -28.32 -28.00
C GLU A 144 -26.64 -28.85 -29.21
N ALA A 145 -26.13 -29.53 -30.26
CA ALA A 145 -24.81 -30.06 -30.67
C ALA A 145 -24.78 -30.42 -32.19
N ALA A 146 -23.57 -30.45 -32.79
CA ALA A 146 -22.97 -31.36 -33.81
C ALA A 146 -23.83 -31.93 -34.99
N LYS A 147 -23.39 -32.09 -36.25
CA LYS A 147 -22.08 -32.38 -36.90
C LYS A 147 -22.29 -32.30 -38.44
N GLU A 148 -21.35 -31.73 -39.21
CA GLU A 148 -20.40 -32.43 -40.11
C GLU A 148 -20.89 -32.62 -41.56
N GLU A 149 -20.29 -31.90 -42.52
CA GLU A 149 -19.72 -32.47 -43.76
C GLU A 149 -18.90 -31.40 -44.53
N ALA A 150 -17.78 -31.84 -45.09
CA ALA A 150 -16.79 -31.07 -45.84
C ALA A 150 -16.55 -31.78 -47.20
N PRO A 151 -15.56 -31.39 -48.03
CA PRO A 151 -15.40 -30.15 -48.79
C PRO A 151 -15.01 -30.44 -50.27
N LYS A 152 -14.74 -29.40 -51.07
CA LYS A 152 -13.68 -29.30 -52.13
C LYS A 152 -14.02 -28.15 -53.09
N SER A 153 -13.13 -27.43 -53.75
CA SER A 153 -11.70 -27.08 -53.64
C SER A 153 -11.39 -26.33 -54.94
N ASN A 154 -10.61 -25.24 -54.93
CA ASN A 154 -9.65 -25.04 -56.01
C ASN A 154 -8.48 -24.10 -55.63
N LYS A 155 -7.32 -24.76 -55.60
CA LYS A 155 -5.91 -24.35 -55.68
C LYS A 155 -5.58 -22.88 -56.03
N LYS A 156 -4.76 -22.27 -55.17
CA LYS A 156 -3.51 -21.62 -55.57
C LYS A 156 -2.41 -22.06 -54.60
N GLU A 157 -1.21 -22.22 -55.14
CA GLU A 157 -0.07 -22.90 -54.54
C GLU A 157 0.52 -22.16 -53.34
N ASP A 158 0.47 -22.78 -52.16
CA ASP A 158 1.26 -22.37 -51.00
C ASP A 158 2.53 -23.21 -50.92
N LYS A 159 3.68 -22.52 -50.96
CA LYS A 159 4.95 -23.07 -50.46
C LYS A 159 4.77 -23.35 -48.98
N LYS A 160 4.60 -24.63 -48.64
CA LYS A 160 4.49 -25.14 -47.27
C LYS A 160 5.81 -24.85 -46.53
N LYS A 161 5.86 -23.74 -45.79
CA LYS A 161 6.92 -23.47 -44.82
C LYS A 161 6.81 -24.57 -43.75
N LYS A 162 7.82 -25.43 -43.67
CA LYS A 162 7.97 -26.42 -42.61
C LYS A 162 7.93 -25.64 -41.29
N VAL A 163 6.91 -25.85 -40.46
CA VAL A 163 6.90 -25.29 -39.10
C VAL A 163 7.92 -26.11 -38.33
N GLU A 164 9.15 -25.62 -38.25
CA GLU A 164 10.16 -26.18 -37.38
C GLU A 164 9.70 -26.04 -35.92
N GLU A 165 9.77 -27.14 -35.18
CA GLU A 165 9.56 -27.08 -33.73
C GLU A 165 10.61 -26.14 -33.11
N PRO A 166 10.21 -25.25 -32.18
CA PRO A 166 11.13 -24.31 -31.59
C PRO A 166 12.26 -25.03 -30.85
N SER A 167 13.49 -24.53 -30.99
CA SER A 167 14.66 -25.07 -30.29
C SER A 167 14.45 -25.02 -28.77
N LEU A 168 15.10 -25.94 -28.03
CA LEU A 168 15.06 -25.90 -26.55
C LEU A 168 15.59 -24.57 -26.01
N TYR A 169 16.59 -23.97 -26.67
CA TYR A 169 17.12 -22.65 -26.32
C TYR A 169 16.10 -21.54 -26.57
N ARG A 170 15.29 -21.63 -27.63
CA ARG A 170 14.22 -20.65 -27.88
C ARG A 170 13.13 -20.72 -26.81
N LEU A 171 12.75 -21.93 -26.40
CA LEU A 171 11.80 -22.13 -25.31
C LEU A 171 12.35 -21.52 -24.01
N ARG A 172 13.62 -21.82 -23.69
CA ARG A 172 14.26 -21.26 -22.50
C ARG A 172 14.46 -19.75 -22.56
N ALA A 173 14.81 -19.20 -23.72
CA ALA A 173 14.92 -17.77 -23.96
C ALA A 173 13.60 -17.05 -23.69
N LYS A 174 12.48 -17.67 -24.08
CA LYS A 174 11.14 -17.16 -23.79
C LYS A 174 10.83 -17.18 -22.29
N GLU A 175 11.16 -18.26 -21.58
CA GLU A 175 11.00 -18.33 -20.12
C GLU A 175 11.81 -17.24 -19.40
N VAL A 176 13.06 -17.02 -19.82
CA VAL A 176 13.92 -15.94 -19.29
C VAL A 176 13.30 -14.57 -19.61
N ALA A 177 12.80 -14.36 -20.83
CA ALA A 177 12.15 -13.10 -21.21
C ALA A 177 10.89 -12.81 -20.37
N GLU A 178 10.07 -13.82 -20.09
CA GLU A 178 8.91 -13.68 -19.19
C GLU A 178 9.37 -13.37 -17.76
N ALA A 179 10.39 -14.06 -17.26
CA ALA A 179 10.94 -13.82 -15.94
C ALA A 179 11.51 -12.39 -15.79
N LEU A 180 12.07 -11.79 -16.84
CA LEU A 180 12.49 -10.38 -16.86
C LEU A 180 11.32 -9.40 -16.65
N VAL A 181 10.13 -9.73 -17.16
CA VAL A 181 8.90 -8.93 -16.92
C VAL A 181 8.42 -9.10 -15.49
N LEU A 182 8.40 -10.34 -15.00
CA LEU A 182 7.96 -10.65 -13.64
C LEU A 182 8.86 -10.02 -12.57
N ALA A 183 10.16 -9.95 -12.84
CA ALA A 183 11.16 -9.32 -11.98
C ALA A 183 11.16 -7.77 -12.04
N GLY A 184 10.35 -7.16 -12.91
CA GLY A 184 10.35 -5.71 -13.08
C GLY A 184 11.62 -5.15 -13.71
N PHE A 185 12.32 -5.93 -14.54
CA PHE A 185 13.48 -5.43 -15.29
C PHE A 185 13.04 -4.74 -16.58
N ILE A 186 12.01 -5.29 -17.23
CA ILE A 186 11.31 -4.70 -18.37
C ILE A 186 9.81 -4.68 -18.11
N THR A 187 9.09 -3.81 -18.79
CA THR A 187 7.61 -3.76 -18.75
C THR A 187 7.05 -3.49 -20.13
N SER A 188 5.85 -4.00 -20.40
CA SER A 188 5.15 -3.69 -21.64
C SER A 188 4.97 -2.18 -21.78
N TYR A 189 5.17 -1.65 -22.99
CA TYR A 189 4.86 -0.25 -23.28
C TYR A 189 3.38 0.07 -23.03
N LYS A 190 2.49 -0.93 -23.19
CA LYS A 190 1.05 -0.83 -22.98
C LYS A 190 0.64 -0.91 -21.51
N ASP A 191 1.55 -1.26 -20.59
CA ASP A 191 1.29 -1.23 -19.15
C ASP A 191 1.00 0.19 -18.60
N ARG A 192 0.89 1.22 -19.46
CA ARG A 192 0.35 2.55 -19.13
C ARG A 192 -1.18 2.60 -18.93
N VAL A 193 -1.92 1.53 -19.27
CA VAL A 193 -3.40 1.55 -19.20
C VAL A 193 -3.87 1.50 -17.74
N LYS A 194 -4.77 2.42 -17.38
CA LYS A 194 -5.32 2.69 -16.02
C LYS A 194 -6.14 1.55 -15.38
N ASN A 195 -6.14 0.35 -15.97
CA ASN A 195 -6.94 -0.76 -15.43
C ASN A 195 -6.16 -1.51 -14.36
N TYR A 196 -6.28 -1.03 -13.13
CA TYR A 196 -5.63 -1.58 -11.93
C TYR A 196 -6.01 -3.03 -11.60
N LEU A 197 -7.18 -3.48 -12.06
CA LEU A 197 -7.68 -4.84 -11.86
C LEU A 197 -7.57 -5.69 -13.13
N ALA A 198 -6.70 -5.32 -14.07
CA ALA A 198 -6.45 -6.17 -15.23
C ALA A 198 -5.90 -7.53 -14.75
N GLU A 199 -6.54 -8.61 -15.18
CA GLU A 199 -6.04 -9.96 -14.95
C GLU A 199 -4.62 -10.10 -15.52
N ALA A 200 -3.81 -10.92 -14.85
CA ALA A 200 -2.49 -11.26 -15.37
C ALA A 200 -2.66 -11.88 -16.77
N PRO A 201 -1.89 -11.41 -17.77
CA PRO A 201 -1.93 -12.03 -19.08
C PRO A 201 -1.44 -13.48 -18.98
N LYS A 202 -1.95 -14.34 -19.86
CA LYS A 202 -1.49 -15.74 -19.96
C LYS A 202 -0.02 -15.85 -20.33
N GLU A 203 0.47 -14.86 -21.08
CA GLU A 203 1.83 -14.77 -21.59
C GLU A 203 2.23 -13.29 -21.60
N TYR A 204 3.40 -12.97 -21.06
CA TYR A 204 3.89 -11.59 -20.98
C TYR A 204 4.67 -11.14 -22.20
N ILE A 205 5.27 -12.06 -22.95
CA ILE A 205 6.17 -11.76 -24.07
C ILE A 205 5.52 -12.20 -25.37
N THR A 206 5.22 -11.26 -26.26
CA THR A 206 4.79 -11.59 -27.64
C THR A 206 5.71 -10.93 -28.65
N ASP A 207 5.87 -11.55 -29.82
CA ASP A 207 6.82 -11.12 -30.86
C ASP A 207 6.75 -9.62 -31.21
N ASN A 208 5.52 -9.09 -31.27
CA ASN A 208 5.24 -7.73 -31.73
C ASN A 208 5.13 -6.71 -30.59
N GLU A 209 5.14 -7.15 -29.33
CA GLU A 209 5.00 -6.25 -28.20
C GLU A 209 6.30 -5.50 -27.92
N LEU A 210 6.16 -4.22 -27.58
CA LEU A 210 7.28 -3.36 -27.28
C LEU A 210 7.49 -3.32 -25.76
N PHE A 211 8.71 -3.63 -25.34
CA PHE A 211 9.11 -3.63 -23.94
C PHE A 211 10.08 -2.49 -23.66
N VAL A 212 9.94 -1.89 -22.48
CA VAL A 212 10.78 -0.78 -22.02
C VAL A 212 11.53 -1.23 -20.78
N PRO A 213 12.86 -1.03 -20.72
CA PRO A 213 13.66 -1.29 -19.53
C PRO A 213 13.29 -0.32 -18.40
N LEU A 214 13.47 -0.79 -17.16
CA LEU A 214 13.29 -0.01 -15.93
C LEU A 214 14.60 0.43 -15.25
N PRO A 215 15.73 -0.30 -15.34
CA PRO A 215 16.98 0.12 -14.70
C PRO A 215 17.50 1.47 -15.21
N GLU A 216 18.02 2.28 -14.29
CA GLU A 216 18.72 3.55 -14.60
C GLU A 216 19.94 3.32 -15.50
N ALA A 217 20.67 2.20 -15.33
CA ALA A 217 21.84 1.86 -16.15
C ALA A 217 21.53 1.76 -17.65
N ILE A 218 20.26 1.49 -17.99
CA ILE A 218 19.78 1.37 -19.36
C ILE A 218 19.08 2.68 -19.75
N THR A 219 18.04 3.07 -19.01
CA THR A 219 17.17 4.21 -19.36
C THR A 219 17.81 5.59 -19.16
N GLU A 220 18.86 5.68 -18.34
CA GLU A 220 19.45 6.94 -17.84
C GLU A 220 18.46 7.83 -17.08
N SER A 221 17.27 7.32 -16.76
CA SER A 221 16.26 8.03 -15.99
C SER A 221 16.54 7.92 -14.50
N LYS A 222 16.40 9.06 -13.81
CA LYS A 222 16.44 9.14 -12.33
C LYS A 222 15.05 9.06 -11.70
N ASP A 223 14.03 8.77 -12.51
CA ASP A 223 12.66 8.69 -12.03
C ASP A 223 12.50 7.46 -11.10
N THR A 224 11.94 7.67 -9.91
CA THR A 224 11.54 6.57 -9.03
C THR A 224 10.34 5.84 -9.65
N THR A 225 10.50 4.55 -9.92
CA THR A 225 9.41 3.67 -10.39
C THR A 225 8.72 2.98 -9.21
N VAL A 226 7.53 2.43 -9.42
CA VAL A 226 6.85 1.61 -8.39
C VAL A 226 7.74 0.43 -7.95
N TRP A 227 8.45 -0.19 -8.89
CA TRP A 227 9.35 -1.32 -8.63
C TRP A 227 10.51 -0.96 -7.69
N ASN A 228 10.93 0.31 -7.64
CA ASN A 228 12.01 0.73 -6.74
C ASN A 228 11.57 0.78 -5.26
N VAL A 229 10.27 0.77 -4.98
CA VAL A 229 9.72 1.05 -3.64
C VAL A 229 8.86 -0.08 -3.07
N ILE A 230 8.84 -1.25 -3.71
CA ILE A 230 8.10 -2.42 -3.21
C ILE A 230 8.76 -3.08 -2.00
N ASP A 231 10.09 -3.02 -1.89
CA ASP A 231 10.84 -3.58 -0.78
C ASP A 231 10.62 -2.74 0.49
N GLY A 232 10.03 -3.34 1.53
CA GLY A 232 9.61 -2.66 2.75
C GLY A 232 8.27 -1.92 2.66
N ALA A 233 7.52 -2.10 1.56
CA ALA A 233 6.15 -1.60 1.48
C ALA A 233 5.26 -2.35 2.50
N ILE A 234 4.52 -1.59 3.32
CA ILE A 234 3.53 -2.15 4.26
C ILE A 234 2.09 -1.85 3.83
N TYR A 235 1.94 -0.97 2.84
CA TYR A 235 0.68 -0.66 2.17
C TYR A 235 0.95 -0.29 0.72
N ALA A 236 0.13 -0.82 -0.17
CA ALA A 236 0.14 -0.47 -1.58
C ALA A 236 -1.25 -0.70 -2.17
N SER A 237 -1.97 0.36 -2.53
CA SER A 237 -3.31 0.24 -3.11
C SER A 237 -3.70 1.48 -3.92
N GLN A 238 -4.71 1.31 -4.78
CA GLN A 238 -5.34 2.42 -5.49
C GLN A 238 -6.36 3.13 -4.60
N LEU A 239 -6.15 4.42 -4.39
CA LEU A 239 -7.06 5.32 -3.70
C LEU A 239 -7.60 6.39 -4.64
N LYS A 240 -8.62 7.12 -4.19
CA LYS A 240 -9.02 8.36 -4.85
C LYS A 240 -8.38 9.55 -4.16
N ARG A 241 -7.82 10.46 -4.96
CA ARG A 241 -7.22 11.73 -4.55
C ARG A 241 -8.07 12.90 -5.01
N LYS A 242 -8.30 13.90 -4.16
CA LYS A 242 -8.99 15.13 -4.56
C LYS A 242 -8.25 15.78 -5.74
N ALA A 243 -8.98 16.08 -6.82
CA ALA A 243 -8.44 16.81 -7.95
C ALA A 243 -9.51 17.69 -8.60
N GLY A 244 -9.23 18.99 -8.69
CA GLY A 244 -10.14 19.99 -9.26
C GLY A 244 -11.37 20.28 -8.40
N VAL A 245 -12.18 21.26 -8.84
CA VAL A 245 -13.36 21.75 -8.10
C VAL A 245 -14.53 20.75 -8.12
N PHE A 246 -14.54 19.81 -9.08
CA PHE A 246 -15.59 18.80 -9.24
C PHE A 246 -15.34 17.48 -8.48
N SER A 247 -14.40 17.46 -7.53
CA SER A 247 -14.06 16.26 -6.77
C SER A 247 -15.24 15.69 -5.97
N ALA A 248 -16.19 16.54 -5.54
CA ALA A 248 -17.39 16.12 -4.82
C ALA A 248 -18.32 15.22 -5.66
N PHE A 249 -18.31 15.35 -6.99
CA PHE A 249 -19.13 14.54 -7.90
C PHE A 249 -18.37 13.32 -8.44
N THR A 250 -17.06 13.46 -8.65
CA THR A 250 -16.20 12.41 -9.23
C THR A 250 -15.58 11.47 -8.21
N GLN A 251 -15.76 11.75 -6.91
CA GLN A 251 -15.08 11.10 -5.79
C GLN A 251 -13.54 11.22 -5.82
N GLY A 252 -12.98 12.04 -6.72
CA GLY A 252 -11.53 12.22 -6.91
C GLY A 252 -10.96 11.55 -8.17
N LYS A 253 -9.65 11.66 -8.36
CA LYS A 253 -8.88 10.95 -9.41
C LYS A 253 -8.15 9.77 -8.81
N ASP A 254 -7.93 8.73 -9.61
CA ASP A 254 -7.15 7.56 -9.19
C ASP A 254 -5.71 7.96 -8.89
N VAL A 255 -5.18 7.41 -7.80
CA VAL A 255 -3.77 7.45 -7.42
C VAL A 255 -3.40 6.13 -6.79
N TYR A 256 -2.22 5.61 -7.12
CA TYR A 256 -1.67 4.44 -6.45
C TYR A 256 -0.72 4.90 -5.35
N VAL A 257 -0.99 4.51 -4.11
CA VAL A 257 -0.25 4.95 -2.93
C VAL A 257 0.55 3.80 -2.38
N VAL A 258 1.84 4.03 -2.13
CA VAL A 258 2.72 3.07 -1.46
C VAL A 258 3.25 3.72 -0.17
N ALA A 259 2.99 3.09 0.97
CA ALA A 259 3.57 3.48 2.26
C ALA A 259 4.65 2.45 2.65
N ASN A 260 5.86 2.93 2.88
CA ASN A 260 7.05 2.07 2.98
C ASN A 260 7.82 2.34 4.28
N GLU A 261 7.87 1.32 5.12
CA GLU A 261 8.50 1.35 6.45
C GLU A 261 10.03 1.38 6.36
N LYS A 262 10.61 0.64 5.40
CA LYS A 262 12.07 0.60 5.21
C LYS A 262 12.65 1.96 4.83
N THR A 263 11.92 2.72 4.01
CA THR A 263 12.34 4.04 3.54
C THR A 263 11.76 5.20 4.35
N ASN A 264 10.83 4.94 5.28
CA ASN A 264 10.06 5.95 6.02
C ASN A 264 9.43 7.02 5.10
N LYS A 265 8.86 6.59 3.98
CA LYS A 265 8.30 7.46 2.93
C LYS A 265 6.93 7.00 2.46
N ILE A 266 6.19 7.95 1.92
CA ILE A 266 4.95 7.72 1.18
C ILE A 266 5.13 8.17 -0.27
N TYR A 267 4.80 7.27 -1.19
CA TYR A 267 4.91 7.48 -2.62
C TYR A 267 3.54 7.48 -3.27
N PHE A 268 3.38 8.35 -4.25
CA PHE A 268 2.18 8.50 -5.06
C PHE A 268 2.53 8.26 -6.52
N PHE A 269 1.78 7.38 -7.18
CA PHE A 269 1.97 7.00 -8.56
C PHE A 269 0.66 7.11 -9.34
N GLU A 270 0.75 7.24 -10.67
CA GLU A 270 -0.45 7.24 -11.53
C GLU A 270 -1.07 5.83 -11.67
N SER A 271 -0.28 4.78 -11.44
CA SER A 271 -0.71 3.38 -11.51
C SER A 271 0.22 2.47 -10.71
N ASP A 272 -0.20 1.22 -10.54
CA ASP A 272 0.53 0.11 -9.91
C ASP A 272 1.75 -0.40 -10.68
N VAL A 273 2.02 0.15 -11.87
CA VAL A 273 3.17 -0.18 -12.73
C VAL A 273 3.82 1.10 -13.28
N ALA A 274 3.59 2.23 -12.61
CA ALA A 274 4.10 3.51 -13.04
C ALA A 274 5.64 3.53 -13.02
N ARG A 275 6.18 4.23 -14.02
CA ARG A 275 7.64 4.39 -14.22
C ARG A 275 8.17 5.72 -13.73
N ALA A 276 7.31 6.53 -13.13
CA ALA A 276 7.68 7.79 -12.52
C ALA A 276 6.73 8.06 -11.35
N VAL A 277 7.32 8.53 -10.25
CA VAL A 277 6.60 8.99 -9.08
C VAL A 277 5.92 10.33 -9.37
N VAL A 278 4.69 10.49 -8.90
CA VAL A 278 3.94 11.75 -8.97
C VAL A 278 4.33 12.66 -7.81
N ALA A 279 4.46 12.09 -6.62
CA ALA A 279 4.94 12.76 -5.43
C ALA A 279 5.53 11.73 -4.46
N GLU A 280 6.56 12.12 -3.73
CA GLU A 280 7.10 11.38 -2.61
C GLU A 280 7.28 12.31 -1.41
N TYR A 281 7.03 11.80 -0.21
CA TYR A 281 7.15 12.57 1.01
C TYR A 281 7.79 11.73 2.11
N ALA A 282 8.71 12.35 2.87
CA ALA A 282 9.26 11.75 4.07
C ALA A 282 8.18 11.76 5.17
N ALA A 283 8.00 10.62 5.84
CA ALA A 283 6.91 10.46 6.81
C ALA A 283 7.07 11.39 8.02
N ALA A 284 8.30 11.60 8.48
CA ALA A 284 8.61 12.47 9.61
C ALA A 284 8.20 13.95 9.39
N ASP A 285 8.11 14.39 8.13
CA ASP A 285 7.70 15.76 7.78
C ASP A 285 6.18 15.90 7.65
N GLY A 286 5.47 14.78 7.71
CA GLY A 286 4.04 14.68 7.43
C GLY A 286 3.18 14.71 8.67
N PHE A 287 2.07 15.44 8.57
CA PHE A 287 0.97 15.33 9.50
C PHE A 287 -0.26 14.72 8.82
N VAL A 288 -0.95 13.82 9.53
CA VAL A 288 -2.22 13.25 9.08
C VAL A 288 -3.37 13.75 9.94
N GLN A 289 -4.49 14.09 9.28
CA GLN A 289 -5.77 14.43 9.91
C GLN A 289 -6.92 13.77 9.15
N PHE A 290 -8.04 13.54 9.82
CA PHE A 290 -9.28 13.20 9.12
C PHE A 290 -9.85 14.42 8.40
N ASP A 291 -10.44 14.21 7.23
CA ASP A 291 -11.12 15.24 6.45
C ASP A 291 -12.48 14.71 6.01
N ASN A 292 -13.48 14.94 6.85
CA ASN A 292 -14.87 14.56 6.57
C ASN A 292 -15.61 15.63 5.74
N ALA A 293 -14.97 16.78 5.50
CA ALA A 293 -15.54 17.90 4.76
C ALA A 293 -15.53 17.66 3.24
N HIS A 294 -14.49 17.01 2.72
CA HIS A 294 -14.36 16.71 1.30
C HIS A 294 -14.80 15.29 0.95
N PHE A 295 -14.53 14.32 1.82
CA PHE A 295 -14.92 12.93 1.65
C PHE A 295 -15.43 12.40 2.98
N GLN A 296 -16.53 11.65 3.01
CA GLN A 296 -17.09 11.12 4.27
C GLN A 296 -16.05 10.35 5.11
N PHE A 297 -15.11 9.67 4.45
CA PHE A 297 -14.01 8.94 5.06
C PHE A 297 -12.66 9.42 4.50
N GLY A 298 -12.47 10.75 4.48
CA GLY A 298 -11.27 11.37 3.94
C GLY A 298 -10.09 11.37 4.90
N VAL A 299 -8.89 11.22 4.36
CA VAL A 299 -7.61 11.42 5.06
C VAL A 299 -6.87 12.54 4.36
N LYS A 300 -6.44 13.53 5.13
CA LYS A 300 -5.57 14.62 4.65
C LYS A 300 -4.18 14.42 5.20
N LEU A 301 -3.21 14.25 4.30
CA LEU A 301 -1.79 14.34 4.62
C LEU A 301 -1.31 15.75 4.34
N VAL A 302 -0.58 16.37 5.26
CA VAL A 302 -0.09 17.75 5.16
C VAL A 302 1.44 17.71 5.27
N TYR A 303 2.10 18.37 4.31
CA TYR A 303 3.56 18.47 4.22
C TYR A 303 3.91 19.93 3.93
N GLY A 304 4.18 20.71 4.97
CA GLY A 304 4.37 22.16 4.85
C GLY A 304 3.13 22.86 4.27
N ASP A 305 3.28 23.48 3.10
CA ASP A 305 2.20 24.15 2.35
C ASP A 305 1.40 23.21 1.43
N LYS A 306 1.87 21.97 1.24
CA LYS A 306 1.25 20.96 0.38
C LYS A 306 0.36 20.03 1.19
N PHE A 307 -0.62 19.44 0.51
CA PHE A 307 -1.42 18.39 1.10
C PHE A 307 -1.93 17.38 0.07
N GLU A 308 -2.20 16.17 0.55
CA GLU A 308 -2.89 15.11 -0.18
C GLU A 308 -4.21 14.79 0.50
N LEU A 309 -5.32 14.95 -0.22
CA LEU A 309 -6.65 14.55 0.25
C LEU A 309 -7.05 13.25 -0.41
N LEU A 310 -7.14 12.19 0.38
CA LEU A 310 -7.40 10.82 -0.05
C LEU A 310 -8.75 10.35 0.48
N ASN A 311 -9.50 9.61 -0.34
CA ASN A 311 -10.76 9.01 0.04
C ASN A 311 -10.59 7.50 0.22
N LEU A 312 -10.92 7.00 1.42
CA LEU A 312 -10.79 5.60 1.78
C LEU A 312 -12.10 4.82 1.63
N VAL A 313 -13.20 5.49 1.23
CA VAL A 313 -14.54 4.94 0.91
C VAL A 313 -15.29 4.33 2.10
N THR A 314 -14.59 3.69 3.03
CA THR A 314 -15.14 3.18 4.28
C THR A 314 -14.33 3.68 5.46
N LYS A 315 -14.96 3.60 6.63
CA LYS A 315 -14.35 3.99 7.87
C LYS A 315 -13.26 3.03 8.32
N GLU A 316 -13.49 1.74 8.14
CA GLU A 316 -12.53 0.69 8.48
C GLU A 316 -11.24 0.87 7.67
N ALA A 317 -11.36 1.24 6.39
CA ALA A 317 -10.21 1.56 5.54
C ALA A 317 -9.53 2.87 5.97
N GLN A 318 -10.31 3.90 6.38
CA GLN A 318 -9.78 5.16 6.92
C GLN A 318 -8.93 4.94 8.17
N GLU A 319 -9.44 4.16 9.12
CA GLU A 319 -8.76 3.82 10.38
C GLU A 319 -7.54 2.92 10.14
N ALA A 320 -7.67 1.90 9.27
CA ALA A 320 -6.56 1.04 8.91
C ALA A 320 -5.43 1.83 8.23
N PHE A 321 -5.78 2.70 7.29
CA PHE A 321 -4.81 3.56 6.60
C PHE A 321 -4.15 4.54 7.57
N LEU A 322 -4.88 5.13 8.52
CA LEU A 322 -4.27 5.95 9.57
C LEU A 322 -3.20 5.17 10.35
N ASN A 323 -3.49 3.94 10.79
CA ASN A 323 -2.52 3.13 11.53
C ASN A 323 -1.27 2.81 10.68
N ILE A 324 -1.45 2.56 9.38
CA ILE A 324 -0.33 2.39 8.44
C ILE A 324 0.54 3.65 8.41
N LEU A 325 -0.07 4.83 8.26
CA LEU A 325 0.64 6.10 8.21
C LEU A 325 1.46 6.34 9.48
N LEU A 326 0.87 6.06 10.64
CA LEU A 326 1.56 6.15 11.94
C LEU A 326 2.74 5.18 12.03
N ASN A 327 2.59 3.95 11.54
CA ASN A 327 3.67 2.96 11.53
C ASN A 327 4.85 3.37 10.63
N VAL A 328 4.58 4.05 9.50
CA VAL A 328 5.64 4.60 8.63
C VAL A 328 6.29 5.85 9.23
N GLY A 329 5.71 6.42 10.29
CA GLY A 329 6.27 7.58 11.01
C GLY A 329 5.58 8.91 10.72
N VAL A 330 4.44 8.91 10.04
CA VAL A 330 3.62 10.12 9.88
C VAL A 330 3.02 10.50 11.22
N GLN A 331 3.09 11.77 11.57
CA GLN A 331 2.56 12.29 12.83
C GLN A 331 1.04 12.51 12.69
N TYR A 332 0.22 12.05 13.64
CA TYR A 332 -1.18 12.48 13.65
C TYR A 332 -1.28 13.89 14.25
N ARG A 333 -1.88 14.82 13.51
CA ARG A 333 -2.19 16.17 14.01
C ARG A 333 -3.68 16.34 14.02
N GLU A 334 -4.25 16.42 15.21
CA GLU A 334 -5.62 16.87 15.35
C GLU A 334 -5.71 18.36 15.02
N VAL A 335 -6.74 18.74 14.27
CA VAL A 335 -7.09 20.14 14.09
C VAL A 335 -7.89 20.53 15.33
N TYR A 336 -7.23 21.06 16.35
CA TYR A 336 -7.91 21.48 17.56
C TYR A 336 -8.69 22.76 17.33
N ASN A 337 -9.80 22.90 18.05
CA ASN A 337 -10.24 24.23 18.46
C ASN A 337 -9.19 24.75 19.46
N LEU A 338 -8.21 25.54 18.98
CA LEU A 338 -7.10 26.07 19.80
C LEU A 338 -7.59 26.69 21.13
N ALA A 339 -8.74 27.37 21.11
CA ALA A 339 -9.33 27.96 22.30
C ALA A 339 -9.69 26.93 23.39
N ALA A 340 -10.03 25.70 23.03
CA ALA A 340 -10.35 24.63 23.99
C ALA A 340 -9.09 23.93 24.52
N GLU A 341 -8.00 23.92 23.76
CA GLU A 341 -6.71 23.35 24.19
C GLU A 341 -6.03 24.24 25.25
N GLU A 342 -6.15 25.56 25.07
CA GLU A 342 -5.61 26.58 25.98
C GLU A 342 -6.43 26.74 27.27
N ALA A 343 -7.57 26.05 27.39
CA ALA A 343 -8.33 26.02 28.64
C ALA A 343 -7.43 25.58 29.80
N LYS A 344 -7.55 26.23 30.95
CA LYS A 344 -6.74 25.91 32.14
C LYS A 344 -7.40 24.88 33.06
N SER A 345 -8.70 24.67 32.88
CA SER A 345 -9.49 23.73 33.66
C SER A 345 -10.62 23.15 32.82
N PHE A 346 -11.02 21.92 33.16
CA PHE A 346 -12.24 21.30 32.63
C PHE A 346 -13.47 22.20 32.83
N TYR A 347 -13.51 23.01 33.89
CA TYR A 347 -14.65 23.86 34.23
C TYR A 347 -14.89 25.02 33.26
N GLU A 348 -13.88 25.44 32.50
CA GLU A 348 -14.02 26.50 31.47
C GLU A 348 -14.75 26.00 30.22
N LEU A 349 -14.96 24.68 30.11
CA LEU A 349 -15.53 24.04 28.95
C LEU A 349 -17.06 23.96 29.07
N LYS A 350 -17.69 23.78 27.91
CA LYS A 350 -19.12 23.64 27.78
C LYS A 350 -19.46 22.57 26.78
N ASP A 351 -20.65 22.02 26.92
CA ASP A 351 -21.16 21.07 25.97
C ASP A 351 -22.70 21.08 25.89
N PHE A 352 -23.28 20.10 25.20
CA PHE A 352 -24.73 19.96 25.04
C PHE A 352 -25.20 18.59 25.51
N ASP A 353 -26.33 18.57 26.22
CA ASP A 353 -27.02 17.34 26.63
C ASP A 353 -27.84 16.73 25.47
N MET A 354 -28.48 15.59 25.72
CA MET A 354 -29.32 14.90 24.73
C MET A 354 -30.52 15.72 24.23
N ASP A 355 -30.97 16.71 25.00
CA ASP A 355 -32.04 17.65 24.63
C ASP A 355 -31.50 18.91 23.92
N LYS A 356 -30.19 18.91 23.59
CA LYS A 356 -29.45 20.01 22.96
C LYS A 356 -29.41 21.28 23.82
N LYS A 357 -29.55 21.14 25.13
CA LYS A 357 -29.38 22.23 26.06
C LYS A 357 -27.90 22.32 26.45
N GLU A 358 -27.38 23.54 26.49
CA GLU A 358 -26.00 23.80 26.92
C GLU A 358 -25.83 23.42 28.40
N VAL A 359 -24.74 22.70 28.68
CA VAL A 359 -24.29 22.26 30.00
C VAL A 359 -22.90 22.85 30.23
N ASN A 360 -22.70 23.58 31.33
CA ASN A 360 -21.39 24.11 31.69
C ASN A 360 -20.64 23.04 32.49
N MET A 361 -19.38 22.76 32.15
CA MET A 361 -18.60 21.79 32.92
C MET A 361 -18.31 22.28 34.34
N GLU A 362 -18.38 23.60 34.57
CA GLU A 362 -18.37 24.22 35.91
C GLU A 362 -19.48 23.70 36.83
N ASP A 363 -20.61 23.21 36.30
CA ASP A 363 -21.68 22.62 37.11
C ASP A 363 -21.20 21.37 37.90
N TYR A 364 -20.05 20.81 37.53
CA TYR A 364 -19.40 19.68 38.19
C TYR A 364 -18.25 20.08 39.13
N LYS A 365 -18.15 21.36 39.52
CA LYS A 365 -17.11 21.86 40.44
C LYS A 365 -17.10 21.09 41.76
N GLY A 366 -15.92 20.72 42.23
CA GLY A 366 -15.73 19.95 43.47
C GLY A 366 -16.04 18.45 43.36
N LYS A 367 -16.42 17.97 42.17
CA LYS A 367 -16.71 16.55 41.90
C LYS A 367 -15.56 15.89 41.16
N VAL A 368 -15.42 14.58 41.37
CA VAL A 368 -14.58 13.74 40.52
C VAL A 368 -15.40 13.36 39.30
N VAL A 369 -14.89 13.62 38.09
CA VAL A 369 -15.65 13.42 36.85
C VAL A 369 -14.97 12.36 35.99
N LEU A 370 -15.71 11.30 35.67
CA LEU A 370 -15.29 10.26 34.73
C LEU A 370 -15.93 10.50 33.37
N VAL A 371 -15.16 11.03 32.43
CA VAL A 371 -15.58 11.33 31.05
C VAL A 371 -15.32 10.11 30.17
N VAL A 372 -16.35 9.62 29.46
CA VAL A 372 -16.26 8.40 28.65
C VAL A 372 -16.92 8.59 27.29
N ASN A 373 -16.22 8.29 26.19
CA ASN A 373 -16.88 8.17 24.89
C ASN A 373 -17.59 6.81 24.80
N VAL A 374 -18.91 6.78 24.68
CA VAL A 374 -19.70 5.55 24.78
C VAL A 374 -20.27 5.10 23.44
N SER A 375 -20.62 3.81 23.36
CA SER A 375 -21.37 3.29 22.24
C SER A 375 -22.30 2.11 22.60
N SER A 376 -23.37 1.93 21.84
CA SER A 376 -24.45 0.96 21.96
C SER A 376 -24.18 -0.34 21.20
N LYS A 377 -23.49 -0.30 20.04
CA LYS A 377 -23.25 -1.49 19.19
C LYS A 377 -21.79 -1.97 19.21
N CYS A 378 -21.08 -1.71 20.30
CA CYS A 378 -19.70 -2.11 20.46
C CYS A 378 -19.58 -3.43 21.25
N GLY A 379 -18.61 -4.28 20.92
CA GLY A 379 -18.35 -5.52 21.67
C GLY A 379 -17.96 -5.29 23.14
N LEU A 380 -17.57 -4.05 23.50
CA LEU A 380 -17.21 -3.65 24.87
C LEU A 380 -18.41 -3.13 25.67
N THR A 381 -19.54 -2.85 25.01
CA THR A 381 -20.77 -2.31 25.60
C THR A 381 -21.33 -3.16 26.74
N PRO A 382 -21.43 -4.51 26.61
CA PRO A 382 -22.03 -5.35 27.64
C PRO A 382 -21.26 -5.38 28.97
N THR A 383 -19.98 -5.01 28.98
CA THR A 383 -19.18 -4.93 30.20
C THR A 383 -19.06 -3.49 30.70
N ASN A 384 -18.87 -2.53 29.79
CA ASN A 384 -18.59 -1.15 30.17
C ASN A 384 -19.79 -0.44 30.80
N TYR A 385 -21.00 -0.53 30.22
CA TYR A 385 -22.16 0.16 30.81
C TYR A 385 -22.49 -0.34 32.23
N PRO A 386 -22.57 -1.65 32.49
CA PRO A 386 -22.81 -2.14 33.84
C PRO A 386 -21.78 -1.68 34.86
N GLU A 387 -20.48 -1.76 34.52
CA GLU A 387 -19.43 -1.37 35.47
C GLU A 387 -19.36 0.16 35.69
N LEU A 388 -19.61 0.96 34.66
CA LEU A 388 -19.73 2.42 34.79
C LEU A 388 -20.93 2.80 35.67
N GLN A 389 -22.07 2.15 35.46
CA GLN A 389 -23.26 2.36 36.28
C GLN A 389 -23.01 1.96 37.73
N GLN A 390 -22.36 0.82 37.95
CA GLN A 390 -21.99 0.35 39.29
C GLN A 390 -21.09 1.36 40.02
N LEU A 391 -20.07 1.91 39.35
CA LEU A 391 -19.23 2.95 39.95
C LEU A 391 -20.03 4.21 40.26
N HIS A 392 -20.89 4.64 39.33
CA HIS A 392 -21.71 5.83 39.50
C HIS A 392 -22.64 5.71 40.70
N GLU A 393 -23.43 4.63 40.78
CA GLU A 393 -24.34 4.37 41.91
C GLU A 393 -23.61 4.33 43.24
N LYS A 394 -22.43 3.68 43.26
CA LYS A 394 -21.65 3.49 44.48
C LYS A 394 -21.09 4.79 45.03
N TYR A 395 -20.63 5.71 44.17
CA TYR A 395 -19.85 6.88 44.58
C TYR A 395 -20.49 8.24 44.26
N GLN A 396 -21.68 8.28 43.65
CA GLN A 396 -22.34 9.55 43.30
C GLN A 396 -22.61 10.44 44.52
N GLU A 397 -22.95 9.85 45.67
CA GLU A 397 -23.19 10.57 46.92
C GLU A 397 -21.88 11.12 47.52
N GLU A 398 -20.76 10.46 47.24
CA GLU A 398 -19.42 10.89 47.66
C GLU A 398 -18.80 11.94 46.71
N GLY A 399 -19.43 12.16 45.55
CA GLY A 399 -19.07 13.19 44.59
C GLY A 399 -18.50 12.70 43.27
N LEU A 400 -18.66 11.41 42.90
CA LEU A 400 -18.36 10.93 41.55
C LEU A 400 -19.49 11.29 40.58
N VAL A 401 -19.14 11.75 39.39
CA VAL A 401 -20.07 11.85 38.25
C VAL A 401 -19.48 11.18 37.03
N VAL A 402 -20.21 10.23 36.45
CA VAL A 402 -19.87 9.68 35.14
C VAL A 402 -20.57 10.53 34.08
N LEU A 403 -19.86 10.93 33.03
CA LEU A 403 -20.43 11.63 31.88
C LEU A 403 -20.20 10.80 30.62
N GLY A 404 -21.29 10.31 30.02
CA GLY A 404 -21.24 9.51 28.80
C GLY A 404 -21.41 10.39 27.56
N PHE A 405 -20.49 10.26 26.61
CA PHE A 405 -20.47 10.99 25.35
C PHE A 405 -20.63 10.02 24.19
N PRO A 406 -21.86 9.79 23.70
CA PRO A 406 -22.09 8.92 22.54
C PRO A 406 -21.32 9.43 21.34
N CYS A 407 -20.63 8.53 20.64
CA CYS A 407 -19.81 8.89 19.50
C CYS A 407 -19.89 7.85 18.39
N ASN A 408 -20.23 8.28 17.18
CA ASN A 408 -20.32 7.38 16.03
C ASN A 408 -19.02 7.27 15.22
N GLN A 409 -17.89 7.78 15.73
CA GLN A 409 -16.59 7.81 15.05
C GLN A 409 -15.79 6.51 15.13
N PHE A 410 -16.31 5.45 15.76
CA PHE A 410 -15.63 4.14 15.81
C PHE A 410 -16.53 3.02 15.23
N ALA A 411 -16.15 2.47 14.07
CA ALA A 411 -16.91 1.46 13.28
C ALA A 411 -18.43 1.67 13.08
N GLY A 412 -18.93 2.90 13.26
CA GLY A 412 -20.34 3.22 13.03
C GLY A 412 -21.25 2.61 14.10
N GLN A 413 -20.72 2.38 15.30
CA GLN A 413 -21.39 1.63 16.36
C GLN A 413 -22.40 2.47 17.16
N GLU A 414 -22.54 3.77 16.87
CA GLU A 414 -23.55 4.68 17.43
C GLU A 414 -24.48 5.29 16.36
N PRO A 415 -25.17 4.47 15.55
CA PRO A 415 -25.95 5.00 14.44
C PRO A 415 -27.24 5.67 14.90
N GLY A 416 -27.77 5.31 16.07
CA GLY A 416 -29.12 5.72 16.51
C GLY A 416 -29.28 7.19 16.86
N THR A 417 -30.52 7.67 16.91
CA THR A 417 -30.88 9.02 17.38
C THR A 417 -30.72 9.15 18.89
N HIS A 418 -30.85 10.36 19.45
CA HIS A 418 -30.77 10.56 20.90
C HIS A 418 -31.80 9.72 21.65
N GLU A 419 -33.02 9.64 21.13
CA GLU A 419 -34.12 8.86 21.70
C GLU A 419 -33.80 7.36 21.68
N GLU A 420 -33.26 6.85 20.56
CA GLU A 420 -32.86 5.44 20.44
C GLU A 420 -31.71 5.09 21.38
N ILE A 421 -30.76 6.01 21.58
CA ILE A 421 -29.63 5.82 22.51
C ILE A 421 -30.14 5.80 23.95
N ILE A 422 -31.01 6.74 24.34
CA ILE A 422 -31.63 6.77 25.66
C ILE A 422 -32.42 5.48 25.91
N GLU A 423 -33.21 5.03 24.95
CA GLU A 423 -33.96 3.77 25.06
C GLU A 423 -33.02 2.57 25.20
N PHE A 424 -31.94 2.54 24.42
CA PHE A 424 -30.96 1.47 24.46
C PHE A 424 -30.31 1.34 25.85
N VAL A 425 -29.87 2.44 26.47
CA VAL A 425 -29.15 2.37 27.74
C VAL A 425 -30.02 1.98 28.94
N LYS A 426 -31.34 2.05 28.82
CA LYS A 426 -32.27 1.59 29.88
C LYS A 426 -32.08 0.11 30.22
N GLN A 427 -31.69 -0.72 29.26
CA GLN A 427 -31.42 -2.15 29.52
C GLN A 427 -30.26 -2.37 30.50
N TYR A 428 -29.38 -1.38 30.64
CA TYR A 428 -28.25 -1.38 31.56
C TYR A 428 -28.52 -0.53 32.82
N ASN A 429 -29.76 -0.03 32.98
CA ASN A 429 -30.16 0.85 34.07
C ASN A 429 -29.25 2.09 34.22
N VAL A 430 -28.77 2.65 33.12
CA VAL A 430 -27.89 3.83 33.16
C VAL A 430 -28.64 5.02 33.77
N THR A 431 -28.10 5.58 34.86
CA THR A 431 -28.62 6.79 35.52
C THR A 431 -27.68 7.98 35.42
N PHE A 432 -26.42 7.76 35.01
CA PHE A 432 -25.49 8.87 34.81
C PHE A 432 -25.85 9.72 33.57
N PRO A 433 -25.50 11.01 33.56
CA PRO A 433 -25.79 11.89 32.42
C PRO A 433 -25.17 11.42 31.10
N LEU A 434 -25.97 11.48 30.04
CA LEU A 434 -25.53 11.34 28.66
C LEU A 434 -25.60 12.70 27.96
N LEU A 435 -24.55 13.01 27.20
CA LEU A 435 -24.44 14.23 26.41
C LEU A 435 -24.87 13.96 24.95
N GLU A 436 -25.08 15.01 24.16
CA GLU A 436 -25.42 14.91 22.73
C GLU A 436 -24.40 14.04 21.98
N LYS A 437 -24.86 13.26 20.99
CA LYS A 437 -23.98 12.47 20.15
C LYS A 437 -23.12 13.39 19.28
N HIS A 438 -21.80 13.30 19.39
CA HIS A 438 -20.89 14.11 18.58
C HIS A 438 -19.52 13.45 18.38
N ASP A 439 -18.72 14.04 17.51
CA ASP A 439 -17.34 13.65 17.22
C ASP A 439 -16.41 13.96 18.41
N VAL A 440 -15.50 13.03 18.71
CA VAL A 440 -14.47 13.17 19.75
C VAL A 440 -13.06 13.32 19.19
N ASN A 441 -12.85 13.06 17.89
CA ASN A 441 -11.62 13.22 17.12
C ASN A 441 -11.80 14.18 15.94
N GLY A 442 -10.69 14.69 15.41
CA GLY A 442 -10.68 15.54 14.20
C GLY A 442 -11.14 16.98 14.44
N SER A 443 -11.33 17.74 13.36
CA SER A 443 -11.63 19.20 13.41
C SER A 443 -12.96 19.55 14.07
N ASN A 444 -13.88 18.60 14.15
CA ASN A 444 -15.20 18.75 14.75
C ASN A 444 -15.25 18.11 16.14
N ALA A 445 -14.11 17.74 16.72
CA ALA A 445 -14.07 17.19 18.07
C ALA A 445 -14.66 18.19 19.06
N ARG A 446 -15.48 17.69 20.00
CA ARG A 446 -16.01 18.52 21.08
C ARG A 446 -14.88 19.17 21.91
N PRO A 447 -15.08 20.38 22.47
CA PRO A 447 -14.10 21.05 23.32
C PRO A 447 -13.59 20.18 24.47
N VAL A 448 -14.48 19.43 25.12
CA VAL A 448 -14.14 18.51 26.23
C VAL A 448 -13.08 17.49 25.82
N PHE A 449 -13.28 16.77 24.71
CA PHE A 449 -12.30 15.79 24.25
C PHE A 449 -11.04 16.43 23.71
N THR A 450 -11.16 17.58 23.03
CA THR A 450 -10.00 18.37 22.56
C THR A 450 -9.05 18.68 23.72
N TYR A 451 -9.59 19.27 24.80
CA TYR A 451 -8.84 19.58 26.02
C TYR A 451 -8.24 18.32 26.67
N LEU A 452 -9.04 17.29 26.92
CA LEU A 452 -8.61 16.11 27.67
C LEU A 452 -7.51 15.32 26.94
N LYS A 453 -7.60 15.21 25.61
CA LYS A 453 -6.56 14.54 24.80
C LYS A 453 -5.26 15.33 24.76
N ALA A 454 -5.33 16.67 24.74
CA ALA A 454 -4.16 17.51 24.77
C ALA A 454 -3.42 17.41 26.12
N LYS A 455 -4.16 17.45 27.24
CA LYS A 455 -3.56 17.32 28.58
C LYS A 455 -3.13 15.90 28.93
N LEU A 456 -3.81 14.88 28.40
CA LEU A 456 -3.52 13.46 28.63
C LEU A 456 -3.35 12.71 27.29
N PRO A 457 -2.22 12.88 26.59
CA PRO A 457 -1.96 12.22 25.32
C PRO A 457 -1.86 10.69 25.49
N GLY A 458 -2.16 9.96 24.42
CA GLY A 458 -2.01 8.50 24.38
C GLY A 458 -0.60 8.08 23.95
N THR A 459 -0.31 6.78 24.05
CA THR A 459 1.02 6.20 23.80
C THR A 459 1.50 6.32 22.34
N PHE A 460 0.64 6.68 21.39
CA PHE A 460 0.96 6.79 19.96
C PHE A 460 0.22 7.98 19.31
N GLY A 461 0.24 9.12 20.01
CA GLY A 461 -0.57 10.28 19.67
C GLY A 461 -1.78 10.42 20.59
N ASN A 462 -2.48 11.54 20.47
CA ASN A 462 -3.49 11.94 21.44
C ASN A 462 -4.93 11.57 21.03
N TYR A 463 -5.18 11.19 19.78
CA TYR A 463 -6.51 10.79 19.31
C TYR A 463 -7.11 9.62 20.11
N ILE A 464 -8.43 9.58 20.18
CA ILE A 464 -9.19 8.47 20.76
C ILE A 464 -9.14 7.29 19.79
N LYS A 465 -8.68 6.13 20.27
CA LYS A 465 -8.47 4.96 19.40
C LYS A 465 -9.74 4.15 19.17
N TRP A 466 -10.68 4.17 20.11
CA TRP A 466 -11.91 3.37 20.04
C TRP A 466 -12.99 3.87 21.01
N ASN A 467 -14.17 3.27 20.90
CA ASN A 467 -15.23 3.35 21.91
C ASN A 467 -14.69 3.01 23.30
N PHE A 468 -15.23 3.68 24.32
CA PHE A 468 -14.92 3.47 25.73
C PHE A 468 -13.50 3.86 26.16
N THR A 469 -12.87 4.85 25.55
CA THR A 469 -11.73 5.53 26.20
C THR A 469 -12.27 6.37 27.36
N LYS A 470 -11.57 6.39 28.50
CA LYS A 470 -12.00 7.17 29.67
C LYS A 470 -10.95 8.17 30.09
N PHE A 471 -11.41 9.28 30.65
CA PHE A 471 -10.58 10.28 31.30
C PHE A 471 -11.15 10.55 32.69
N LEU A 472 -10.30 10.53 33.69
CA LEU A 472 -10.64 10.90 35.05
C LEU A 472 -10.16 12.33 35.30
N VAL A 473 -11.07 13.16 35.81
CA VAL A 473 -10.83 14.56 36.18
C VAL A 473 -11.06 14.69 37.67
N ASP A 474 -10.16 15.41 38.36
CA ASP A 474 -10.23 15.59 39.80
C ASP A 474 -11.25 16.65 40.24
N ARG A 475 -11.36 16.86 41.57
CA ARG A 475 -12.28 17.82 42.20
C ARG A 475 -11.96 19.29 41.89
N ASN A 476 -10.82 19.60 41.29
CA ASN A 476 -10.38 20.94 40.90
C ASN A 476 -10.51 21.17 39.38
N GLY A 477 -11.05 20.19 38.65
CA GLY A 477 -11.23 20.26 37.20
C GLY A 477 -9.95 19.95 36.43
N GLN A 478 -8.94 19.37 37.07
CA GLN A 478 -7.68 19.01 36.43
C GLN A 478 -7.72 17.56 35.92
N PRO A 479 -7.27 17.31 34.67
CA PRO A 479 -7.18 15.95 34.14
C PRO A 479 -6.17 15.12 34.95
N PHE A 480 -6.63 14.01 35.51
CA PHE A 480 -5.81 13.12 36.34
C PHE A 480 -5.18 11.99 35.52
N LYS A 481 -5.99 11.23 34.79
CA LYS A 481 -5.52 10.02 34.07
C LYS A 481 -6.42 9.61 32.92
N ARG A 482 -5.81 9.01 31.88
CA ARG A 482 -6.48 8.44 30.72
C ARG A 482 -6.41 6.91 30.75
N TYR A 483 -7.50 6.24 30.42
CA TYR A 483 -7.62 4.78 30.36
C TYR A 483 -7.99 4.31 28.95
N ALA A 484 -7.37 3.21 28.51
CA ALA A 484 -7.59 2.62 27.22
C ALA A 484 -9.00 1.97 27.12
N PRO A 485 -9.53 1.76 25.91
CA PRO A 485 -10.80 1.07 25.67
C PRO A 485 -10.99 -0.25 26.41
N LYS A 486 -9.91 -1.01 26.58
CA LYS A 486 -9.93 -2.35 27.22
C LYS A 486 -9.71 -2.31 28.73
N ASP A 487 -9.36 -1.17 29.30
CA ASP A 487 -9.26 -1.01 30.75
C ASP A 487 -10.69 -1.00 31.31
N LEU A 488 -11.03 -2.03 32.09
CA LEU A 488 -12.37 -2.20 32.65
C LEU A 488 -12.64 -1.12 33.70
N PRO A 489 -13.84 -0.50 33.75
CA PRO A 489 -14.13 0.54 34.73
C PRO A 489 -13.77 0.17 36.18
N LEU A 490 -14.09 -1.04 36.62
CA LEU A 490 -13.75 -1.47 37.99
C LEU A 490 -12.25 -1.64 38.25
N SER A 491 -11.43 -1.80 37.21
CA SER A 491 -9.98 -2.01 37.37
C SER A 491 -9.23 -0.76 37.88
N PHE A 492 -9.83 0.42 37.77
CA PHE A 492 -9.28 1.69 38.24
C PHE A 492 -10.12 2.33 39.36
N GLU A 493 -10.92 1.54 40.08
CA GLU A 493 -11.74 2.03 41.20
C GLU A 493 -10.90 2.71 42.29
N GLU A 494 -9.67 2.23 42.55
CA GLU A 494 -8.78 2.83 43.55
C GLU A 494 -8.36 4.26 43.19
N ASP A 495 -8.14 4.56 41.91
CA ASP A 495 -7.83 5.91 41.44
C ASP A 495 -9.01 6.87 41.72
N ILE A 496 -10.25 6.38 41.59
CA ILE A 496 -11.47 7.15 41.94
C ILE A 496 -11.53 7.42 43.44
N LYS A 497 -11.32 6.39 44.28
CA LYS A 497 -11.33 6.54 45.74
C LYS A 497 -10.27 7.52 46.22
N GLU A 498 -9.08 7.49 45.62
CA GLU A 498 -8.00 8.42 45.95
C GLU A 498 -8.44 9.88 45.73
N LEU A 499 -9.08 10.17 44.59
CA LEU A 499 -9.56 11.52 44.29
C LEU A 499 -10.77 11.92 45.14
N LEU A 500 -11.65 10.98 45.47
CA LEU A 500 -12.79 11.25 46.34
C LEU A 500 -12.37 11.56 47.78
N ALA A 501 -11.29 10.95 48.26
CA ALA A 501 -10.75 11.19 49.60
C ALA A 501 -10.06 12.57 49.75
N LYS A 502 -9.62 13.17 48.64
CA LYS A 502 -9.06 14.53 48.64
C LYS A 502 -10.20 15.55 48.77
N ALA A 503 -10.04 16.52 49.66
CA ALA A 503 -10.95 17.67 49.72
C ALA A 503 -10.73 18.56 48.49
N PRO A 504 -11.77 19.24 47.96
CA PRO A 504 -11.56 20.28 46.96
C PRO A 504 -10.66 21.37 47.54
N GLU A 505 -9.62 21.76 46.81
CA GLU A 505 -8.74 22.83 47.28
C GLU A 505 -9.51 24.17 47.28
N PRO A 506 -9.34 25.04 48.29
CA PRO A 506 -9.90 26.37 48.23
C PRO A 506 -9.34 27.10 47.00
N GLU A 507 -10.20 27.75 46.22
CA GLU A 507 -9.77 28.54 45.06
C GLU A 507 -8.66 29.51 45.45
N LYS A 508 -7.46 29.28 44.93
CA LYS A 508 -6.35 30.22 45.04
C LYS A 508 -6.75 31.48 44.28
N THR A 509 -6.52 32.64 44.90
CA THR A 509 -6.77 33.93 44.25
C THR A 509 -5.84 34.10 43.04
N GLU A 510 -6.24 34.88 42.03
CA GLU A 510 -5.44 35.17 40.82
C GLU A 510 -4.01 35.67 41.12
N GLU A 511 -3.79 36.20 42.32
CA GLU A 511 -2.49 36.67 42.81
C GLU A 511 -1.60 35.49 43.26
N GLU A 512 -2.17 34.51 43.98
CA GLU A 512 -1.48 33.30 44.43
C GLU A 512 -1.17 32.35 43.26
N ALA A 513 -2.05 32.28 42.26
CA ALA A 513 -1.81 31.49 41.04
C ALA A 513 -0.64 32.02 40.19
N LYS A 514 -0.44 33.35 40.16
CA LYS A 514 0.70 33.99 39.49
C LYS A 514 2.00 33.79 40.27
N GLU A 515 1.96 33.78 41.59
CA GLU A 515 3.15 33.52 42.41
C GLU A 515 3.64 32.07 42.28
N GLU A 516 2.72 31.11 42.15
CA GLU A 516 3.07 29.69 41.95
C GLU A 516 3.58 29.41 40.52
N GLU A 517 3.01 30.06 39.49
CA GLU A 517 3.50 29.97 38.10
C GLU A 517 4.92 30.57 37.97
N VAL A 518 5.22 31.63 38.72
CA VAL A 518 6.58 32.22 38.81
C VAL A 518 7.53 31.36 39.65
N ALA A 519 7.04 30.65 40.67
CA ALA A 519 7.84 29.74 41.49
C ALA A 519 8.14 28.40 40.78
N SER A 520 7.19 27.88 40.00
CA SER A 520 7.36 26.74 39.10
C SER A 520 8.36 27.07 37.98
N ALA A 521 8.23 28.23 37.34
CA ALA A 521 9.18 28.65 36.30
C ALA A 521 10.62 28.81 36.82
N LYS A 522 10.80 29.25 38.08
CA LYS A 522 12.13 29.35 38.71
C LYS A 522 12.73 28.01 39.10
N SER A 523 11.92 27.04 39.52
CA SER A 523 12.42 25.71 39.89
C SER A 523 12.77 24.86 38.66
N ASP A 524 12.08 25.05 37.54
CA ASP A 524 12.43 24.44 36.25
C ASP A 524 13.72 25.06 35.64
N GLU A 525 13.99 26.35 35.88
CA GLU A 525 15.23 27.03 35.46
C GLU A 525 16.46 26.59 36.28
N GLU A 526 16.28 26.29 37.58
CA GLU A 526 17.32 25.76 38.47
C GLU A 526 17.61 24.27 38.18
N ALA A 527 16.58 23.47 37.90
CA ALA A 527 16.74 22.05 37.52
C ALA A 527 17.38 21.88 36.13
N THR A 528 17.19 22.84 35.21
CA THR A 528 17.86 22.85 33.90
C THR A 528 19.30 23.35 33.96
N THR A 529 19.71 24.08 34.99
CA THR A 529 21.12 24.47 35.18
C THR A 529 21.96 23.36 35.81
N GLU A 530 21.43 22.61 36.79
CA GLU A 530 22.15 21.46 37.36
C GLU A 530 22.32 20.31 36.35
N LYS A 531 21.31 20.04 35.51
CA LYS A 531 21.38 18.98 34.49
C LYS A 531 22.35 19.31 33.35
N LYS A 532 22.60 20.60 33.09
CA LYS A 532 23.54 21.08 32.05
C LYS A 532 24.99 21.10 32.52
N GLU A 533 25.22 21.21 33.84
CA GLU A 533 26.56 21.03 34.43
C GLU A 533 26.97 19.55 34.54
N GLU A 534 26.00 18.64 34.66
CA GLU A 534 26.28 17.19 34.71
C GLU A 534 26.56 16.60 33.32
N THR A 535 25.86 17.07 32.27
CA THR A 535 26.16 16.67 30.87
C THR A 535 27.49 17.23 30.36
N ALA A 536 27.88 18.45 30.76
CA ALA A 536 29.17 19.03 30.39
C ALA A 536 30.38 18.28 31.03
N LYS A 537 30.19 17.62 32.16
CA LYS A 537 31.23 16.78 32.80
C LYS A 537 31.32 15.37 32.21
N GLU A 538 30.26 14.87 31.56
CA GLU A 538 30.26 13.57 30.89
C GLU A 538 30.80 13.67 29.45
N GLU A 539 30.54 14.77 28.75
CA GLU A 539 31.12 15.04 27.42
C GLU A 539 32.64 15.33 27.50
N ALA A 540 33.12 15.99 28.55
CA ALA A 540 34.56 16.20 28.77
C ALA A 540 35.34 14.91 29.14
N LYS A 541 34.66 13.84 29.59
CA LYS A 541 35.30 12.53 29.86
C LYS A 541 35.33 11.62 28.63
N THR A 542 34.57 11.93 27.60
CA THR A 542 34.50 11.12 26.38
C THR A 542 35.45 11.64 25.30
N GLU A 543 35.86 12.91 25.37
CA GLU A 543 36.86 13.51 24.47
C GLU A 543 38.32 13.16 24.84
N VAL A 544 38.63 12.92 26.12
CA VAL A 544 39.98 12.47 26.54
C VAL A 544 40.28 11.01 26.15
N LYS A 545 39.24 10.20 25.86
CA LYS A 545 39.41 8.79 25.47
C LYS A 545 39.51 8.57 23.95
N LYS A 546 39.39 9.63 23.14
CA LYS A 546 39.51 9.57 21.68
C LYS A 546 40.83 10.10 21.11
N GLU A 547 41.64 10.77 21.92
CA GLU A 547 43.02 11.16 21.52
C GLU A 547 44.10 10.14 21.91
N GLU A 548 43.81 9.14 22.75
CA GLU A 548 44.81 8.13 23.16
C GLU A 548 44.82 6.84 22.29
N THR A 549 44.03 6.79 21.21
CA THR A 549 43.97 5.63 20.30
C THR A 549 44.40 5.92 18.85
N ALA A 550 45.05 7.06 18.61
CA ALA A 550 45.60 7.44 17.30
C ALA A 550 47.14 7.61 17.29
N ALA A 551 47.86 7.12 18.30
CA ALA A 551 49.31 7.24 18.38
C ALA A 551 49.99 5.94 18.88
N THR A 552 49.72 4.78 18.26
CA THR A 552 50.66 3.65 18.31
C THR A 552 50.46 2.67 17.15
N THR A 553 50.63 3.15 15.92
CA THR A 553 51.01 2.30 14.78
C THR A 553 52.28 2.86 14.17
N GLU A 554 53.37 2.80 14.93
CA GLU A 554 54.73 2.76 14.40
C GLU A 554 55.61 2.06 15.44
N ASN A 555 56.50 1.18 14.97
CA ASN A 555 57.43 0.30 15.69
C ASN A 555 56.90 -1.03 16.23
N VAL A 556 56.64 -1.94 15.28
CA VAL A 556 57.07 -3.34 15.44
C VAL A 556 58.52 -3.43 14.97
N ALA A 557 59.47 -3.41 15.90
CA ALA A 557 60.80 -3.97 15.72
C ALA A 557 61.41 -4.29 17.08
N THR A 558 61.96 -5.51 17.21
CA THR A 558 62.75 -6.07 18.33
C THR A 558 61.94 -6.47 19.57
N LYS A 559 62.09 -7.63 20.21
CA LYS A 559 62.81 -8.90 19.96
C LYS A 559 62.40 -9.85 21.11
N GLU A 560 62.42 -11.15 20.84
CA GLU A 560 62.56 -12.30 21.78
C GLU A 560 61.48 -12.50 22.88
N GLU A 561 60.71 -13.59 22.87
CA GLU A 561 61.10 -14.97 23.24
C GLU A 561 61.82 -15.09 24.60
N ALA A 562 61.10 -15.62 25.60
CA ALA A 562 61.63 -16.53 26.61
C ALA A 562 60.42 -17.21 27.29
N ALA A 563 60.15 -18.47 26.99
CA ALA A 563 60.75 -19.65 27.62
C ALA A 563 59.85 -20.19 28.75
N THR A 564 59.24 -21.34 28.44
CA THR A 564 58.82 -22.39 29.37
C THR A 564 60.03 -22.92 30.15
N THR A 565 59.91 -23.15 31.47
CA THR A 565 59.91 -24.48 32.15
C THR A 565 60.26 -24.37 33.65
N GLU A 566 59.52 -25.18 34.44
CA GLU A 566 59.97 -26.00 35.57
C GLU A 566 60.15 -25.42 37.01
N ASP A 567 59.22 -25.89 37.88
CA ASP A 567 59.45 -26.83 39.02
C ASP A 567 59.37 -26.33 40.48
N ALA A 568 58.94 -27.27 41.33
CA ALA A 568 59.03 -27.39 42.80
C ALA A 568 57.89 -26.83 43.70
N ALA A 569 56.83 -27.64 43.81
CA ALA A 569 56.39 -28.41 45.00
C ALA A 569 56.38 -27.84 46.45
N VAL A 570 55.34 -28.31 47.18
CA VAL A 570 55.20 -28.54 48.65
C VAL A 570 54.69 -27.35 49.50
N ALA A 571 53.76 -27.44 50.47
CA ALA A 571 52.62 -28.28 50.83
C ALA A 571 51.99 -27.71 52.14
N VAL A 572 50.76 -28.15 52.45
CA VAL A 572 50.21 -28.44 53.82
C VAL A 572 49.39 -27.37 54.60
N THR A 573 48.06 -27.58 54.55
CA THR A 573 47.00 -27.65 55.63
C THR A 573 46.65 -26.42 56.49
N ALA A 574 45.39 -25.90 56.49
CA ALA A 574 44.13 -26.37 57.14
C ALA A 574 43.87 -25.60 58.48
N PRO A 575 42.68 -25.64 59.12
CA PRO A 575 41.39 -26.28 58.77
C PRO A 575 40.32 -25.36 58.18
#